data_AF-A0A5B8B556-F1
#
_entry.id   AF-A0A5B8B556-F1
#
_cell.length_a   1.000
_cell.length_b   1.000
_cell.length_c   1.000
_cell.angle_alpha   90.00
_cell.angle_beta   90.00
_cell.angle_gamma   90.00
#
_symmetry.space_group_name_H-M   'P 1'
#
loop_
_entity.id
_entity.type
_entity.pdbx_description
1 polymer ?
#
loop_
_entity_poly.entity_id
_entity_poly.type
_entity_poly.pdbx_seq_one_letter_code
_entity_poly.pdbx_strand_id
1 'polypeptide(L)'
;MRGIDREHLLIEGGATVELDYQMLHPRLLYAVAGQKPSGDAYTMAGWNRKVCKRVFNILLNTGSYPEALGAIQPYVGNNRKTAAALIAAMKKRHAAVADAFHSGIGLRLQNLDAEMAKSVLRDLTVCAGITVLPVHDSFVVRKEQKYAA
;
A
#
# COMPACT_ATOMS: atom_id res chain seq x y z
N MET A 1 8.01 2.05 16.72
CA MET A 1 9.28 2.39 16.02
C MET A 1 8.94 3.27 14.82
N ARG A 2 9.48 4.49 14.74
CA ARG A 2 9.28 5.37 13.57
C ARG A 2 10.18 4.89 12.43
N GLY A 3 9.89 5.29 11.20
CA GLY A 3 10.71 4.92 10.04
C GLY A 3 12.19 5.26 10.22
N ILE A 4 12.50 6.44 10.75
CA ILE A 4 13.88 6.89 11.01
C ILE A 4 14.62 6.01 12.03
N ASP A 5 13.90 5.41 12.98
CA ASP A 5 14.52 4.57 13.99
C ASP A 5 14.97 3.20 13.39
N ARG A 6 14.41 2.81 12.21
CA ARG A 6 14.74 1.55 11.52
C ARG A 6 16.12 1.55 10.89
N GLU A 7 16.64 2.73 10.54
CA GLU A 7 17.97 2.89 9.92
C GLU A 7 19.10 2.46 10.87
N HIS A 8 18.81 2.35 12.17
CA HIS A 8 19.76 1.92 13.20
C HIS A 8 19.70 0.43 13.52
N LEU A 9 18.83 -0.34 12.85
CA LEU A 9 18.75 -1.77 13.06
C LEU A 9 20.03 -2.45 12.54
N LEU A 10 20.58 -3.34 13.36
CA LEU A 10 21.67 -4.22 12.99
C LEU A 10 21.17 -5.66 12.98
N ILE A 11 21.55 -6.42 11.97
CA ILE A 11 21.32 -7.87 11.91
C ILE A 11 22.69 -8.53 11.98
N GLU A 12 22.93 -9.32 13.02
CA GLU A 12 24.23 -9.95 13.30
C GLU A 12 25.38 -8.92 13.39
N GLY A 13 25.09 -7.73 13.94
CA GLY A 13 26.05 -6.63 14.02
C GLY A 13 26.30 -5.88 12.71
N GLY A 14 25.75 -6.35 11.58
CA GLY A 14 25.88 -5.72 10.27
C GLY A 14 24.82 -4.66 9.99
N ALA A 15 25.18 -3.65 9.19
CA ALA A 15 24.25 -2.61 8.74
C ALA A 15 23.13 -3.19 7.87
N THR A 16 21.94 -2.61 7.99
CA THR A 16 20.75 -3.10 7.30
C THR A 16 20.25 -2.14 6.21
N VAL A 17 19.34 -2.66 5.38
CA VAL A 17 18.57 -1.90 4.40
C VAL A 17 17.12 -2.39 4.43
N GLU A 18 16.17 -1.47 4.30
CA GLU A 18 14.74 -1.77 4.17
C GLU A 18 14.34 -1.82 2.69
N LEU A 19 13.78 -2.95 2.26
CA LEU A 19 13.23 -3.18 0.93
C LEU A 19 11.71 -3.08 1.00
N ASP A 20 11.12 -2.13 0.30
CA ASP A 20 9.69 -1.79 0.40
C ASP A 20 8.95 -2.07 -0.92
N TYR A 21 7.79 -2.72 -0.83
CA TYR A 21 6.89 -2.90 -1.97
C TYR A 21 6.08 -1.62 -2.24
N GLN A 22 6.66 -0.72 -3.04
CA GLN A 22 6.03 0.56 -3.35
C GLN A 22 4.64 0.41 -3.99
N MET A 23 3.63 0.98 -3.32
CA MET A 23 2.22 0.97 -3.76
C MET A 23 1.65 -0.43 -3.91
N LEU A 24 1.95 -1.34 -2.98
CA LEU A 24 1.54 -2.74 -3.06
C LEU A 24 0.04 -2.92 -3.33
N HIS A 25 -0.85 -2.34 -2.51
CA HIS A 25 -2.30 -2.52 -2.71
C HIS A 25 -2.82 -2.04 -4.08
N PRO A 26 -2.48 -0.83 -4.59
CA PRO A 26 -2.79 -0.47 -5.97
C PRO A 26 -2.23 -1.45 -6.99
N ARG A 27 -0.97 -1.90 -6.85
CA ARG A 27 -0.36 -2.85 -7.81
C ARG A 27 -1.10 -4.18 -7.81
N LEU A 28 -1.43 -4.72 -6.64
CA LEU A 28 -2.20 -5.95 -6.50
C LEU A 28 -3.60 -5.80 -7.10
N LEU A 29 -4.29 -4.70 -6.81
CA LEU A 29 -5.61 -4.44 -7.34
C LEU A 29 -5.61 -4.43 -8.89
N TYR A 30 -4.68 -3.69 -9.48
CA TYR A 30 -4.53 -3.65 -10.93
C TYR A 30 -4.13 -5.01 -11.51
N ALA A 31 -3.23 -5.75 -10.84
CA ALA A 31 -2.81 -7.07 -11.29
C ALA A 31 -3.98 -8.07 -11.29
N VAL A 32 -4.84 -8.05 -10.27
CA VAL A 32 -6.08 -8.86 -10.22
C VAL A 32 -7.03 -8.52 -11.37
N ALA A 33 -7.04 -7.27 -11.82
CA ALA A 33 -7.80 -6.82 -12.98
C ALA A 33 -7.10 -7.09 -14.34
N GLY A 34 -5.93 -7.72 -14.35
CA GLY A 34 -5.13 -7.93 -15.56
C GLY A 34 -4.53 -6.64 -16.14
N GLN A 35 -4.40 -5.60 -15.32
CA GLN A 35 -3.96 -4.26 -15.70
C GLN A 35 -2.67 -3.86 -14.96
N LYS A 36 -2.10 -2.70 -15.34
CA LYS A 36 -0.99 -2.06 -14.61
C LYS A 36 -1.32 -0.60 -14.31
N PRO A 37 -1.01 -0.09 -13.11
CA PRO A 37 -1.20 1.32 -12.82
C PRO A 37 -0.24 2.14 -13.68
N SER A 38 -0.76 3.18 -14.34
CA SER A 38 0.07 4.19 -14.97
C SER A 38 0.65 5.11 -13.89
N GLY A 39 1.98 5.19 -13.78
CA GLY A 39 2.68 6.06 -12.82
C GLY A 39 2.32 5.79 -11.35
N ASP A 40 2.45 6.83 -10.51
CA ASP A 40 2.05 6.75 -9.10
C ASP A 40 0.52 6.76 -8.96
N ALA A 41 -0.02 5.72 -8.35
CA ALA A 41 -1.44 5.53 -8.14
C ALA A 41 -2.06 6.57 -7.21
N TYR A 42 -1.28 7.20 -6.33
CA TYR A 42 -1.76 8.20 -5.37
C TYR A 42 -1.56 9.63 -5.85
N THR A 43 -0.86 9.84 -6.97
CA THR A 43 -0.61 11.19 -7.51
C THR A 43 -1.78 11.63 -8.39
N MET A 44 -2.43 12.71 -7.96
CA MET A 44 -3.56 13.35 -8.65
C MET A 44 -3.38 14.86 -8.62
N ALA A 45 -3.59 15.53 -9.76
CA ALA A 45 -3.47 16.98 -9.86
C ALA A 45 -4.42 17.69 -8.90
N GLY A 46 -3.92 18.71 -8.19
CA GLY A 46 -4.70 19.49 -7.23
C GLY A 46 -4.93 18.84 -5.86
N TRP A 47 -4.38 17.64 -5.62
CA TRP A 47 -4.58 16.91 -4.36
C TRP A 47 -3.27 16.50 -3.70
N ASN A 48 -3.25 16.53 -2.37
CA ASN A 48 -2.12 16.03 -1.60
C ASN A 48 -2.06 14.49 -1.71
N ARG A 49 -0.91 13.95 -2.15
CA ARG A 49 -0.68 12.51 -2.30
C ARG A 49 -1.01 11.68 -1.06
N LYS A 50 -0.70 12.18 0.16
CA LYS A 50 -1.00 11.46 1.41
C LYS A 50 -2.51 11.34 1.63
N VAL A 51 -3.26 12.39 1.30
CA VAL A 51 -4.73 12.37 1.34
C VAL A 51 -5.27 11.40 0.30
N CYS A 52 -4.75 11.43 -0.94
CA CYS A 52 -5.13 10.47 -1.99
C CYS A 52 -4.88 9.02 -1.58
N LYS A 53 -3.70 8.70 -1.01
CA LYS A 53 -3.39 7.35 -0.48
C LYS A 53 -4.43 6.91 0.55
N ARG A 54 -4.79 7.79 1.47
CA ARG A 54 -5.81 7.50 2.49
C ARG A 54 -7.19 7.27 1.86
N VAL A 55 -7.62 8.17 0.97
CA VAL A 55 -8.91 8.04 0.28
C VAL A 55 -8.98 6.76 -0.54
N PHE A 56 -7.93 6.40 -1.28
CA PHE A 56 -7.86 5.15 -2.01
C PHE A 56 -8.12 3.95 -1.11
N ASN A 57 -7.45 3.88 0.05
CA ASN A 57 -7.67 2.81 1.02
C ASN A 57 -9.08 2.84 1.64
N ILE A 58 -9.65 4.01 1.91
CA ILE A 58 -11.05 4.13 2.40
C ILE A 58 -12.01 3.56 1.35
N LEU A 59 -11.83 3.90 0.08
CA LEU A 59 -12.70 3.42 -1.00
C LEU A 59 -12.62 1.90 -1.18
N LEU A 60 -11.48 1.26 -0.92
CA LEU A 60 -11.36 -0.20 -0.98
C LEU A 60 -12.03 -0.94 0.18
N ASN A 61 -12.21 -0.27 1.33
CA ASN A 61 -12.68 -0.91 2.56
C ASN A 61 -14.09 -0.50 3.00
N THR A 62 -14.63 0.60 2.47
CA THR A 62 -16.03 0.98 2.68
C THR A 62 -16.95 0.14 1.81
N GLY A 63 -18.20 -0.08 2.23
CA GLY A 63 -19.20 -0.82 1.46
C GLY A 63 -20.12 0.07 0.63
N SER A 64 -20.08 1.39 0.84
CA SER A 64 -20.99 2.31 0.15
C SER A 64 -20.43 3.72 -0.03
N TYR A 65 -21.04 4.48 -0.93
CA TYR A 65 -20.69 5.88 -1.16
C TYR A 65 -20.96 6.80 0.06
N PRO A 66 -22.12 6.74 0.75
CA PRO A 66 -22.36 7.57 1.93
C PRO A 66 -21.35 7.33 3.05
N GLU A 67 -20.97 6.07 3.27
CA GLU A 67 -19.95 5.68 4.25
C GLU A 67 -18.58 6.27 3.89
N ALA A 68 -18.14 6.09 2.64
CA ALA A 68 -16.89 6.69 2.16
C ALA A 68 -16.89 8.22 2.28
N LEU A 69 -18.01 8.85 1.94
CA LEU A 69 -18.15 10.30 2.01
C LEU A 69 -18.05 10.81 3.46
N GLY A 70 -18.59 10.07 4.43
CA GLY A 70 -18.40 10.34 5.85
C GLY A 70 -16.95 10.18 6.28
N ALA A 71 -16.32 9.06 5.93
CA ALA A 71 -14.95 8.74 6.31
C ALA A 71 -13.88 9.68 5.71
N ILE A 72 -14.15 10.26 4.53
CA ILE A 72 -13.19 11.13 3.83
C ILE A 72 -13.22 12.58 4.34
N GLN A 73 -14.37 13.07 4.80
CA GLN A 73 -14.57 14.47 5.20
C GLN A 73 -13.49 15.02 6.17
N PRO A 74 -13.08 14.31 7.23
CA PRO A 74 -12.03 14.77 8.15
C PRO A 74 -10.69 15.08 7.49
N TYR A 75 -10.41 14.49 6.31
CA TYR A 75 -9.14 14.66 5.61
C TYR A 75 -9.17 15.76 4.54
N VAL A 76 -10.33 16.39 4.33
CA VAL A 76 -10.54 17.46 3.34
C VAL A 76 -11.20 18.69 3.97
N GLY A 77 -10.86 18.97 5.23
CA GLY A 77 -11.37 20.13 5.97
C GLY A 77 -12.84 20.02 6.37
N ASN A 78 -13.34 18.80 6.62
CA ASN A 78 -14.74 18.52 6.94
C ASN A 78 -15.73 19.04 5.89
N ASN A 79 -15.29 19.13 4.63
CA ASN A 79 -16.12 19.64 3.53
C ASN A 79 -16.66 18.48 2.69
N ARG A 80 -17.98 18.27 2.75
CA ARG A 80 -18.69 17.25 1.99
C ARG A 80 -18.54 17.41 0.47
N LYS A 81 -18.56 18.63 -0.07
CA LYS A 81 -18.42 18.87 -1.52
C LYS A 81 -17.01 18.50 -1.98
N THR A 82 -15.99 18.87 -1.21
CA THR A 82 -14.59 18.52 -1.49
C THR A 82 -14.37 17.00 -1.42
N ALA A 83 -14.95 16.33 -0.41
CA ALA A 83 -14.89 14.87 -0.30
C ALA A 83 -15.54 14.19 -1.51
N ALA A 84 -16.73 14.64 -1.92
CA ALA A 84 -17.42 14.12 -3.11
C ALA A 84 -16.59 14.33 -4.40
N ALA A 85 -15.99 15.51 -4.58
CA ALA A 85 -15.13 15.82 -5.71
C ALA A 85 -13.89 14.91 -5.76
N LEU A 86 -13.27 14.64 -4.59
CA LEU A 86 -12.11 13.76 -4.49
C LEU A 86 -12.48 12.30 -4.81
N ILE A 87 -13.63 11.79 -4.33
CA ILE A 87 -14.11 10.45 -4.70
C ILE A 87 -14.30 10.34 -6.21
N ALA A 88 -14.95 11.33 -6.83
CA ALA A 88 -15.18 11.36 -8.27
C ALA A 88 -13.85 11.39 -9.06
N ALA A 89 -12.90 12.22 -8.63
CA ALA A 89 -11.57 12.30 -9.23
C ALA A 89 -10.79 10.98 -9.09
N MET A 90 -10.91 10.30 -7.95
CA MET A 90 -10.28 8.99 -7.68
C MET A 90 -10.85 7.90 -8.60
N LYS A 91 -12.18 7.83 -8.73
CA LYS A 91 -12.87 6.91 -9.65
C LYS A 91 -12.46 7.17 -11.10
N LYS A 92 -12.35 8.43 -11.51
CA LYS A 92 -11.88 8.81 -12.86
C LYS A 92 -10.43 8.40 -13.10
N ARG A 93 -9.54 8.66 -12.14
CA ARG A 93 -8.11 8.31 -12.22
C ARG A 93 -7.88 6.79 -12.31
N HIS A 94 -8.73 6.02 -11.64
CA HIS A 94 -8.65 4.57 -11.54
C HIS A 94 -9.80 3.86 -12.26
N ALA A 95 -10.27 4.42 -13.38
CA ALA A 95 -11.42 3.88 -14.11
C ALA A 95 -11.30 2.37 -14.40
N ALA A 96 -10.10 1.89 -14.72
CA ALA A 96 -9.82 0.47 -15.00
C ALA A 96 -10.06 -0.49 -13.81
N VAL A 97 -10.13 0.03 -12.58
CA VAL A 97 -10.36 -0.75 -11.35
C VAL A 97 -11.44 -0.12 -10.46
N ALA A 98 -12.23 0.81 -11.01
CA ALA A 98 -13.18 1.59 -10.22
C ALA A 98 -14.33 0.74 -9.66
N ASP A 99 -14.65 -0.37 -10.31
CA ASP A 99 -15.66 -1.34 -9.86
C ASP A 99 -15.27 -2.04 -8.55
N ALA A 100 -13.97 -2.06 -8.23
CA ALA A 100 -13.49 -2.60 -6.97
C ALA A 100 -13.67 -1.62 -5.80
N PHE A 101 -13.90 -0.33 -6.06
CA PHE A 101 -14.22 0.61 -5.00
C PHE A 101 -15.62 0.33 -4.45
N HIS A 102 -15.72 0.42 -3.13
CA HIS A 102 -16.89 0.07 -2.32
C HIS A 102 -17.24 -1.43 -2.25
N SER A 103 -16.35 -2.30 -2.72
CA SER A 103 -16.58 -3.75 -2.72
C SER A 103 -16.09 -4.47 -1.45
N GLY A 104 -15.35 -3.78 -0.58
CA GLY A 104 -14.65 -4.42 0.55
C GLY A 104 -13.43 -5.26 0.14
N ILE A 105 -12.97 -5.18 -1.11
CA ILE A 105 -11.79 -5.93 -1.62
C ILE A 105 -10.51 -5.68 -0.81
N GLY A 106 -10.46 -4.60 -0.02
CA GLY A 106 -9.30 -4.27 0.82
C GLY A 106 -8.86 -5.43 1.72
N LEU A 107 -9.78 -6.19 2.31
CA LEU A 107 -9.45 -7.37 3.12
C LEU A 107 -8.78 -8.49 2.30
N ARG A 108 -9.24 -8.71 1.07
CA ARG A 108 -8.64 -9.69 0.16
C ARG A 108 -7.22 -9.27 -0.25
N LEU A 109 -7.01 -7.98 -0.51
CA LEU A 109 -5.68 -7.46 -0.84
C LEU A 109 -4.71 -7.57 0.34
N GLN A 110 -5.18 -7.31 1.56
CA GLN A 110 -4.39 -7.48 2.79
C GLN A 110 -4.00 -8.95 3.01
N ASN A 111 -4.91 -9.89 2.72
CA ASN A 111 -4.58 -11.31 2.78
C ASN A 111 -3.51 -11.68 1.72
N LEU A 112 -3.66 -11.19 0.48
CA LEU A 112 -2.67 -11.44 -0.56
C LEU A 112 -1.29 -10.87 -0.20
N ASP A 113 -1.23 -9.67 0.38
CA ASP A 113 -0.01 -9.09 0.95
C ASP A 113 0.61 -10.01 2.03
N ALA A 114 -0.19 -10.50 2.98
CA ALA A 114 0.30 -11.44 4.00
C ALA A 114 0.83 -12.77 3.41
N GLU A 115 0.17 -13.33 2.39
CA GLU A 115 0.66 -14.51 1.68
C GLU A 115 1.99 -14.25 0.96
N MET A 116 2.13 -13.09 0.31
CA MET A 116 3.39 -12.68 -0.31
C MET A 116 4.51 -12.55 0.72
N ALA A 117 4.23 -11.91 1.86
CA ALA A 117 5.20 -11.76 2.94
C ALA A 117 5.65 -13.12 3.49
N LYS A 118 4.73 -14.09 3.65
CA LYS A 118 5.09 -15.46 4.03
C LYS A 118 5.98 -16.14 3.00
N SER A 119 5.71 -15.97 1.70
CA SER A 119 6.57 -16.53 0.65
C SER A 119 7.97 -15.93 0.71
N VAL A 120 8.08 -14.61 0.81
CA VAL A 120 9.37 -13.91 0.95
C VAL A 120 10.14 -14.43 2.16
N LEU A 121 9.48 -14.54 3.33
CA LEU A 121 10.11 -15.08 4.53
C LEU A 121 10.56 -16.52 4.35
N ARG A 122 9.73 -17.40 3.77
CA ARG A 122 10.12 -18.79 3.50
C ARG A 122 11.37 -18.84 2.60
N ASP A 123 11.33 -18.13 1.48
CA ASP A 123 12.36 -18.20 0.46
C ASP A 123 13.70 -17.64 0.99
N LEU A 124 13.66 -16.50 1.70
CA LEU A 124 14.87 -15.89 2.24
C LEU A 124 15.36 -16.57 3.51
N THR A 125 14.50 -16.82 4.49
CA THR A 125 14.94 -17.34 5.79
C THR A 125 15.14 -18.85 5.78
N VAL A 126 14.18 -19.62 5.28
CA VAL A 126 14.21 -21.09 5.35
C VAL A 126 15.06 -21.67 4.24
N CYS A 127 14.90 -21.19 3.00
CA CYS A 127 15.60 -21.76 1.85
C CYS A 127 17.01 -21.18 1.66
N ALA A 128 17.18 -19.87 1.83
CA ALA A 128 18.47 -19.20 1.60
C ALA A 128 19.29 -18.94 2.88
N GLY A 129 18.73 -19.16 4.07
CA GLY A 129 19.44 -18.90 5.35
C GLY A 129 19.72 -17.42 5.60
N ILE A 130 18.99 -16.52 4.95
CA ILE A 130 19.12 -15.07 5.09
C ILE A 130 18.18 -14.60 6.21
N THR A 131 18.73 -14.00 7.27
CA THR A 131 17.93 -13.37 8.32
C THR A 131 17.21 -12.14 7.80
N VAL A 132 15.88 -12.13 7.91
CA VAL A 132 15.00 -11.04 7.46
C VAL A 132 14.09 -10.61 8.61
N LEU A 133 13.93 -9.30 8.79
CA LEU A 133 12.92 -8.73 9.68
C LEU A 133 11.76 -8.14 8.85
N PRO A 134 10.56 -8.74 8.85
CA PRO A 134 9.40 -8.21 8.15
C PRO A 134 8.80 -7.02 8.89
N VAL A 135 8.40 -5.98 8.15
CA VAL A 135 7.73 -4.79 8.68
C VAL A 135 6.59 -4.37 7.72
N HIS A 136 5.38 -4.89 7.94
CA HIS A 136 4.28 -4.77 6.98
C HIS A 136 4.69 -5.28 5.59
N ASP A 137 4.58 -4.44 4.55
CA ASP A 137 4.95 -4.70 3.16
C ASP A 137 6.43 -4.41 2.85
N SER A 138 7.26 -4.25 3.89
CA SER A 138 8.71 -4.09 3.75
C SER A 138 9.51 -5.14 4.51
N PHE A 139 10.77 -5.33 4.10
CA PHE A 139 11.67 -6.34 4.62
C PHE A 139 13.03 -5.73 4.91
N VAL A 140 13.50 -5.87 6.14
CA VAL A 140 14.82 -5.39 6.55
C VAL A 140 15.81 -6.55 6.49
N VAL A 141 16.88 -6.37 5.71
CA VAL A 141 17.94 -7.36 5.48
C VAL A 141 19.32 -6.71 5.66
N ARG A 142 20.38 -7.51 5.80
CA ARG A 142 21.74 -6.94 5.77
C ARG A 142 22.02 -6.30 4.41
N LYS A 143 22.71 -5.17 4.41
CA LYS A 143 23.02 -4.39 3.19
C LYS A 143 23.75 -5.22 2.13
N GLU A 144 24.62 -6.13 2.56
CA GLU A 144 25.40 -7.03 1.70
C GLU A 144 24.53 -8.07 0.97
N GLN A 145 23.38 -8.42 1.55
CA GLN A 145 22.45 -9.43 1.03
C GLN A 145 21.35 -8.82 0.16
N LYS A 146 21.38 -7.51 -0.09
CA LYS A 146 20.36 -6.77 -0.84
C LYS A 146 20.04 -7.35 -2.23
N TYR A 147 21.02 -7.89 -2.94
CA TYR A 147 20.85 -8.44 -4.30
C TYR A 147 20.60 -9.96 -4.31
N ALA A 148 20.71 -10.60 -3.14
CA ALA A 148 20.31 -11.98 -2.92
C ALA A 148 18.87 -12.08 -2.37
N ALA A 149 18.27 -10.93 -2.05
CA ALA A 149 16.92 -10.75 -1.50
C ALA A 149 15.93 -10.24 -2.54
#